data_AF-A0A0D3VAG3-F1
#
_entry.id   AF-A0A0D3VAG3-F1
#
_cell.length_a   1.000
_cell.length_b   1.000
_cell.length_c   1.000
_cell.angle_alpha   90.00
_cell.angle_beta   90.00
_cell.angle_gamma   90.00
#
_symmetry.space_group_name_H-M   'P 1'
#
loop_
_entity.id
_entity.type
_entity.pdbx_description
1 polymer ?
#
loop_
_entity_poly.entity_id
_entity_poly.type
_entity_poly.pdbx_seq_one_letter_code
_entity_poly.pdbx_strand_id
1 'polypeptide(L)'
;MILISGYDIEQLNTLPLSDLDKYIVNQKKKSPVVYHYDSLEALEFELKMRTNIVEAAIALDASKASFATFKNSRCNNQLWTLTENGGFRLKSEVLPSDGINDIFENGHLYAFECATAMVIILYKGTLDSIHQQTFNAYFRNLYLRDWKYDSDLRLKMTHNKNEAYPGDVVYFSNPDHDPKTPEWQGENTILLGDNLYFGHGIGIRTSEEMIASLNRKRIPGSVTSAYISDIVLYPDFEYLRKLSTRGNLKVAKPYIDSVIFAKIGVHRYIKNG
;
A
#
# COMPACT_ATOMS: atom_id res chain seq x y z
N MET A 1 -23.48 -1.14 3.53
CA MET A 1 -24.20 -0.06 4.26
C MET A 1 -23.19 0.80 5.03
N ILE A 2 -23.29 2.13 4.97
CA ILE A 2 -22.42 3.03 5.75
C ILE A 2 -23.22 3.55 6.96
N LEU A 3 -22.65 3.45 8.15
CA LEU A 3 -23.22 3.98 9.39
C LEU A 3 -22.25 4.96 10.01
N ILE A 4 -22.72 6.19 10.26
CA ILE A 4 -21.94 7.26 10.86
C ILE A 4 -22.65 7.67 12.14
N SER A 5 -21.93 7.68 13.26
CA SER A 5 -22.52 8.01 14.56
C SER A 5 -23.06 9.45 14.55
N GLY A 6 -24.36 9.60 14.80
CA GLY A 6 -25.02 10.91 14.86
C GLY A 6 -25.22 11.60 13.50
N TYR A 7 -25.07 10.91 12.38
CA TYR A 7 -25.17 11.48 11.03
C TYR A 7 -26.08 10.67 10.11
N ASP A 8 -26.87 11.33 9.28
CA ASP A 8 -27.70 10.67 8.26
C ASP A 8 -26.89 10.49 6.96
N ILE A 9 -26.99 9.31 6.34
CA ILE A 9 -26.27 8.99 5.11
C ILE A 9 -26.70 9.85 3.91
N GLU A 10 -27.92 10.39 3.92
CA GLU A 10 -28.41 11.32 2.90
C GLU A 10 -27.59 12.62 2.87
N GLN A 11 -27.02 13.03 4.01
CA GLN A 11 -26.20 14.23 4.13
C GLN A 11 -24.85 14.08 3.40
N LEU A 12 -24.37 12.86 3.15
CA LEU A 12 -23.17 12.61 2.33
C LEU A 12 -23.34 13.13 0.90
N ASN A 13 -24.58 13.17 0.38
CA ASN A 13 -24.84 13.68 -0.97
C ASN A 13 -24.61 15.21 -1.08
N THR A 14 -24.45 15.91 0.04
CA THR A 14 -24.19 17.35 0.08
C THR A 14 -22.71 17.71 0.17
N LEU A 15 -21.84 16.72 0.44
CA LEU A 15 -20.40 16.94 0.53
C LEU A 15 -19.77 17.15 -0.85
N PRO A 16 -18.79 18.05 -0.98
CA PRO A 16 -18.03 18.24 -2.21
C PRO A 16 -17.02 17.10 -2.41
N LEU A 17 -17.52 15.90 -2.71
CA LEU A 17 -16.71 14.71 -2.96
C LEU A 17 -16.08 14.74 -4.34
N SER A 18 -14.83 14.28 -4.45
CA SER A 18 -14.21 13.98 -5.74
C SER A 18 -14.92 12.81 -6.43
N ASP A 19 -14.65 12.59 -7.71
CA ASP A 19 -15.27 11.46 -8.43
C ASP A 19 -14.80 10.10 -7.90
N LEU A 20 -13.55 10.02 -7.44
CA LEU A 20 -13.01 8.84 -6.77
C LEU A 20 -13.72 8.58 -5.43
N ASP A 21 -13.95 9.63 -4.64
CA ASP A 21 -14.66 9.52 -3.37
C ASP A 21 -16.11 9.06 -3.57
N LYS A 22 -16.81 9.65 -4.55
CA LYS A 22 -18.17 9.23 -4.93
C LYS A 22 -18.19 7.77 -5.35
N TYR A 23 -17.21 7.33 -6.15
CA TYR A 23 -17.06 5.94 -6.54
C TYR A 23 -16.92 5.03 -5.31
N ILE A 24 -16.00 5.34 -4.39
CA ILE A 24 -15.78 4.56 -3.16
C ILE A 24 -17.07 4.50 -2.31
N VAL A 25 -17.70 5.64 -2.05
CA VAL A 25 -18.93 5.73 -1.25
C VAL A 25 -20.05 4.90 -1.88
N ASN A 26 -20.24 5.00 -3.20
CA ASN A 26 -21.25 4.24 -3.92
C ASN A 26 -20.99 2.73 -3.87
N GLN A 27 -19.73 2.30 -3.97
CA GLN A 27 -19.36 0.89 -3.83
C GLN A 27 -19.62 0.38 -2.40
N LYS A 28 -19.23 1.14 -1.36
CA LYS A 28 -19.52 0.80 0.05
C LYS A 28 -21.02 0.79 0.38
N LYS A 29 -21.82 1.64 -0.28
CA LYS A 29 -23.29 1.63 -0.15
C LYS A 29 -23.90 0.32 -0.70
N LYS A 30 -23.37 -0.19 -1.82
CA LYS A 30 -23.81 -1.44 -2.46
C LYS A 30 -23.27 -2.70 -1.78
N SER A 31 -22.17 -2.58 -1.03
CA SER A 31 -21.56 -3.71 -0.33
C SER A 31 -22.46 -4.27 0.78
N PRO A 32 -22.48 -5.61 0.98
CA PRO A 32 -23.16 -6.26 2.10
C PRO A 32 -22.50 -5.97 3.45
N VAL A 33 -21.27 -5.44 3.47
CA VAL A 33 -20.55 -5.07 4.69
C VAL A 33 -21.13 -3.80 5.28
N VAL A 34 -21.19 -3.76 6.62
CA VAL A 34 -21.53 -2.54 7.36
C VAL A 34 -20.24 -1.80 7.73
N TYR A 35 -20.08 -0.59 7.20
CA TYR A 35 -18.94 0.29 7.49
C TYR A 35 -19.33 1.27 8.59
N HIS A 36 -18.71 1.13 9.75
CA HIS A 36 -18.94 2.01 10.90
C HIS A 36 -17.90 3.12 10.97
N TYR A 37 -18.37 4.36 11.15
CA TYR A 37 -17.55 5.54 11.35
C TYR A 37 -17.95 6.26 12.66
N ASP A 38 -16.95 6.65 13.44
CA ASP A 38 -17.13 7.36 14.71
C ASP A 38 -17.69 8.79 14.47
N SER A 39 -17.40 9.39 13.32
CA SER A 39 -17.86 10.72 12.93
C SER A 39 -17.79 10.91 11.41
N LEU A 40 -18.32 12.02 10.89
CA LEU A 40 -18.19 12.34 9.46
C LEU A 40 -16.72 12.54 9.06
N GLU A 41 -15.95 13.20 9.91
CA GLU A 41 -14.51 13.45 9.70
C GLU A 41 -13.71 12.14 9.62
N ALA A 42 -14.21 11.04 10.22
CA ALA A 42 -13.60 9.72 10.08
C ALA A 42 -13.76 9.16 8.67
N LEU A 43 -14.94 9.32 8.06
CA LEU A 43 -15.18 8.93 6.67
C LEU A 43 -14.37 9.84 5.73
N GLU A 44 -14.40 11.15 5.94
CA GLU A 44 -13.64 12.11 5.11
C GLU A 44 -12.14 11.84 5.17
N PHE A 45 -11.61 11.48 6.34
CA PHE A 45 -10.21 11.10 6.47
C PHE A 45 -9.87 9.83 5.69
N GLU A 46 -10.70 8.78 5.76
CA GLU A 46 -10.49 7.57 4.96
C GLU A 46 -10.48 7.91 3.46
N LEU A 47 -11.46 8.67 2.99
CA LEU A 47 -11.59 9.04 1.57
C LEU A 47 -10.39 9.85 1.08
N LYS A 48 -9.99 10.90 1.84
CA LYS A 48 -8.79 11.69 1.55
C LYS A 48 -7.54 10.82 1.49
N MET A 49 -7.34 9.94 2.48
CA MET A 49 -6.15 9.10 2.53
C MET A 49 -6.10 8.09 1.40
N ARG A 50 -7.23 7.49 1.02
CA ARG A 50 -7.33 6.63 -0.16
C ARG A 50 -6.92 7.36 -1.43
N THR A 51 -7.42 8.57 -1.63
CA THR A 51 -7.04 9.43 -2.74
C THR A 51 -5.54 9.69 -2.75
N ASN A 52 -4.95 10.08 -1.62
CA ASN A 52 -3.49 10.29 -1.53
C ASN A 52 -2.67 9.02 -1.81
N ILE A 53 -3.16 7.83 -1.44
CA ILE A 53 -2.48 6.56 -1.77
C ILE A 53 -2.52 6.29 -3.28
N VAL A 54 -3.66 6.54 -3.92
CA VAL A 54 -3.81 6.42 -5.38
C VAL A 54 -2.88 7.41 -6.08
N GLU A 55 -2.86 8.66 -5.64
CA GLU A 55 -1.94 9.69 -6.17
C GLU A 55 -0.48 9.32 -5.96
N ALA A 56 -0.12 8.77 -4.81
CA ALA A 56 1.23 8.29 -4.54
C ALA A 56 1.62 7.13 -5.47
N ALA A 57 0.72 6.18 -5.76
CA ALA A 57 0.99 5.10 -6.70
C ALA A 57 1.26 5.64 -8.11
N ILE A 58 0.45 6.60 -8.57
CA ILE A 58 0.64 7.26 -9.88
C ILE A 58 1.95 8.06 -9.90
N ALA A 59 2.26 8.79 -8.82
CA ALA A 59 3.49 9.56 -8.71
C ALA A 59 4.73 8.65 -8.70
N LEU A 60 4.65 7.45 -8.10
CA LEU A 60 5.75 6.51 -8.11
C LEU A 60 6.00 5.93 -9.51
N ASP A 61 4.94 5.63 -10.27
CA ASP A 61 5.05 5.22 -11.67
C ASP A 61 5.77 6.30 -12.51
N ALA A 62 5.44 7.57 -12.25
CA ALA A 62 6.04 8.71 -12.95
C ALA A 62 7.48 9.07 -12.49
N SER A 63 7.90 8.65 -11.28
CA SER A 63 9.17 9.08 -10.67
C SER A 63 10.42 8.47 -11.32
N LYS A 64 10.23 7.45 -12.18
CA LYS A 64 11.30 6.63 -12.79
C LYS A 64 12.08 5.78 -11.78
N ALA A 65 11.53 5.56 -10.57
CA ALA A 65 12.02 4.50 -9.70
C ALA A 65 11.87 3.15 -10.40
N SER A 66 12.95 2.38 -10.50
CA SER A 66 12.95 1.13 -11.26
C SER A 66 12.74 -0.10 -10.36
N PHE A 67 12.20 -1.18 -10.92
CA PHE A 67 12.20 -2.47 -10.22
C PHE A 67 13.64 -3.00 -10.05
N ALA A 68 13.94 -3.57 -8.88
CA ALA A 68 15.15 -4.36 -8.65
C ALA A 68 14.91 -5.42 -7.58
N THR A 69 15.60 -6.57 -7.69
CA THR A 69 15.70 -7.56 -6.60
C THR A 69 16.53 -6.98 -5.45
N PHE A 70 16.43 -7.55 -4.24
CA PHE A 70 17.19 -7.08 -3.07
C PHE A 70 18.69 -6.93 -3.32
N LYS A 71 19.29 -7.87 -4.07
CA LYS A 71 20.73 -7.84 -4.40
C LYS A 71 21.11 -6.64 -5.26
N ASN A 72 20.19 -6.16 -6.10
CA ASN A 72 20.42 -5.10 -7.07
C ASN A 72 19.76 -3.78 -6.64
N SER A 73 19.22 -3.71 -5.42
CA SER A 73 18.58 -2.51 -4.89
C SER A 73 19.57 -1.34 -4.83
N ARG A 74 19.07 -0.13 -5.05
CA ARG A 74 19.82 1.13 -4.93
C ARG A 74 18.94 2.24 -4.38
N CYS A 75 19.54 3.20 -3.70
CA CYS A 75 18.86 4.36 -3.13
C CYS A 75 19.75 5.61 -3.21
N ASN A 76 19.16 6.79 -2.98
CA ASN A 76 19.93 8.02 -2.80
C ASN A 76 20.75 7.94 -1.51
N ASN A 77 22.07 7.74 -1.65
CA ASN A 77 22.99 7.59 -0.52
C ASN A 77 23.19 8.89 0.29
N GLN A 78 22.65 10.02 -0.14
CA GLN A 78 22.62 11.23 0.68
C GLN A 78 21.65 11.08 1.86
N LEU A 79 20.51 10.43 1.64
CA LEU A 79 19.43 10.31 2.63
C LEU A 79 19.32 8.93 3.26
N TRP A 80 19.69 7.90 2.51
CA TRP A 80 19.53 6.49 2.89
C TRP A 80 20.88 5.76 2.93
N THR A 81 20.99 4.78 3.81
CA THR A 81 22.09 3.80 3.82
C THR A 81 21.56 2.49 3.26
N LEU A 82 22.12 2.04 2.13
CA LEU A 82 21.86 0.70 1.59
C LEU A 82 22.49 -0.35 2.51
N THR A 83 21.67 -1.26 3.06
CA THR A 83 22.14 -2.36 3.90
C THR A 83 22.53 -3.57 3.07
N GLU A 84 23.40 -4.45 3.59
CA GLU A 84 23.90 -5.64 2.89
C GLU A 84 22.80 -6.56 2.35
N ASN A 85 21.65 -6.59 3.01
CA ASN A 85 20.48 -7.38 2.62
C ASN A 85 19.51 -6.65 1.68
N GLY A 86 19.92 -5.54 1.07
CA GLY A 86 19.16 -4.79 0.06
C GLY A 86 18.07 -3.86 0.58
N GLY A 87 18.11 -3.49 1.87
CA GLY A 87 17.16 -2.55 2.48
C GLY A 87 17.71 -1.13 2.59
N PHE A 88 16.82 -0.15 2.74
CA PHE A 88 17.19 1.26 2.88
C PHE A 88 16.93 1.72 4.31
N ARG A 89 17.99 2.10 5.01
CA ARG A 89 17.90 2.67 6.35
C ARG A 89 18.00 4.18 6.26
N LEU A 90 16.99 4.90 6.72
CA LEU A 90 17.03 6.36 6.76
C LEU A 90 18.17 6.79 7.70
N LYS A 91 18.96 7.77 7.28
CA LYS A 91 20.00 8.32 8.14
C LYS A 91 19.39 9.11 9.30
N SER A 92 20.10 9.11 10.44
CA SER A 92 19.60 9.65 11.71
C SER A 92 19.24 11.14 11.68
N GLU A 93 19.91 11.91 10.82
CA GLU A 93 19.79 13.35 10.68
C GLU A 93 18.73 13.77 9.65
N VAL A 94 18.18 12.81 8.89
CA VAL A 94 17.21 13.08 7.83
C VAL A 94 15.80 12.94 8.39
N LEU A 95 14.92 13.90 8.07
CA LEU A 95 13.52 13.81 8.45
C LEU A 95 12.83 12.70 7.65
N PRO A 96 11.96 11.88 8.28
CA PRO A 96 11.19 10.85 7.58
C PRO A 96 10.43 11.37 6.35
N SER A 97 9.83 12.57 6.44
CA SER A 97 9.16 13.24 5.33
C SER A 97 10.07 13.42 4.13
N ASP A 98 11.30 13.86 4.37
CA ASP A 98 12.25 14.24 3.32
C ASP A 98 12.79 12.98 2.64
N GLY A 99 13.10 11.94 3.43
CA GLY A 99 13.50 10.65 2.91
C GLY A 99 12.43 10.02 2.02
N ILE A 100 11.16 10.07 2.42
CA ILE A 100 10.04 9.53 1.63
C ILE A 100 9.80 10.38 0.37
N ASN A 101 9.73 11.71 0.47
CA ASN A 101 9.50 12.60 -0.67
C ASN A 101 10.60 12.48 -1.74
N ASP A 102 11.87 12.33 -1.33
CA ASP A 102 12.98 12.18 -2.27
C ASP A 102 12.84 10.96 -3.19
N ILE A 103 12.15 9.90 -2.75
CA ILE A 103 11.89 8.73 -3.61
C ILE A 103 11.00 9.10 -4.80
N PHE A 104 10.06 10.03 -4.61
CA PHE A 104 9.14 10.47 -5.66
C PHE A 104 9.77 11.57 -6.53
N GLU A 105 10.55 12.46 -5.92
CA GLU A 105 11.18 13.59 -6.61
C GLU A 105 12.43 13.15 -7.39
N ASN A 106 13.23 12.24 -6.82
CA ASN A 106 14.47 11.74 -7.37
C ASN A 106 14.41 10.23 -7.65
N GLY A 107 13.25 9.71 -8.07
CA GLY A 107 13.01 8.28 -8.27
C GLY A 107 14.04 7.58 -9.15
N HIS A 108 14.61 8.26 -10.14
CA HIS A 108 15.73 7.76 -10.95
C HIS A 108 16.97 7.34 -10.14
N LEU A 109 17.15 7.78 -8.89
CA LEU A 109 18.19 7.35 -7.94
C LEU A 109 17.82 6.09 -7.15
N TYR A 110 16.60 5.57 -7.30
CA TYR A 110 16.10 4.43 -6.57
C TYR A 110 15.77 3.21 -7.45
N ALA A 111 16.07 2.02 -6.95
CA ALA A 111 15.51 0.77 -7.44
C ALA A 111 15.26 -0.21 -6.30
N PHE A 112 14.08 -0.81 -6.26
CA PHE A 112 13.63 -1.70 -5.18
C PHE A 112 12.51 -2.63 -5.67
N GLU A 113 12.17 -3.62 -4.86
CA GLU A 113 11.16 -4.64 -5.20
C GLU A 113 9.73 -4.19 -4.89
N CYS A 114 8.73 -4.96 -5.35
CA CYS A 114 7.32 -4.56 -5.35
C CYS A 114 6.67 -4.42 -3.96
N ALA A 115 7.01 -5.25 -2.97
CA ALA A 115 6.57 -5.11 -1.58
C ALA A 115 7.11 -3.81 -0.94
N THR A 116 8.41 -3.51 -1.11
CA THR A 116 8.99 -2.23 -0.65
C THR A 116 8.26 -1.04 -1.30
N ALA A 117 7.91 -1.13 -2.58
CA ALA A 117 7.14 -0.10 -3.27
C ALA A 117 5.78 0.16 -2.62
N MET A 118 5.05 -0.90 -2.23
CA MET A 118 3.77 -0.75 -1.55
C MET A 118 3.94 -0.02 -0.21
N VAL A 119 4.94 -0.39 0.59
CA VAL A 119 5.20 0.28 1.88
C VAL A 119 5.55 1.76 1.68
N ILE A 120 6.36 2.09 0.66
CA ILE A 120 6.69 3.49 0.31
C ILE A 120 5.42 4.28 -0.05
N ILE A 121 4.54 3.71 -0.87
CA ILE A 121 3.28 4.34 -1.28
C ILE A 121 2.38 4.57 -0.06
N LEU A 122 2.25 3.60 0.84
CA LEU A 122 1.44 3.73 2.06
C LEU A 122 2.01 4.79 3.01
N TYR A 123 3.34 4.89 3.12
CA TYR A 123 3.96 5.99 3.87
C TYR A 123 3.68 7.35 3.23
N LYS A 124 3.79 7.46 1.90
CA LYS A 124 3.51 8.71 1.20
C LYS A 124 2.05 9.13 1.36
N GLY A 125 1.11 8.20 1.16
CA GLY A 125 -0.31 8.44 1.39
C GLY A 125 -0.61 8.90 2.84
N THR A 126 0.09 8.30 3.82
CA THR A 126 0.00 8.72 5.23
C THR A 126 0.57 10.12 5.45
N LEU A 127 1.79 10.38 4.97
CA LEU A 127 2.47 11.67 5.07
C LEU A 127 1.62 12.81 4.52
N ASP A 128 0.96 12.59 3.38
CA ASP A 128 0.14 13.61 2.72
C ASP A 128 -1.26 13.74 3.37
N SER A 129 -1.64 12.81 4.25
CA SER A 129 -2.94 12.80 4.94
C SER A 129 -2.90 13.39 6.34
N ILE A 130 -1.76 13.33 7.02
CA ILE A 130 -1.56 13.87 8.37
C ILE A 130 -0.62 15.08 8.35
N HIS A 131 -0.47 15.76 9.49
CA HIS A 131 0.53 16.83 9.58
C HIS A 131 1.96 16.28 9.46
N GLN A 132 2.80 16.90 8.63
CA GLN A 132 4.21 16.50 8.41
C GLN A 132 4.99 16.36 9.73
N GLN A 133 4.78 17.27 10.70
CA GLN A 133 5.42 17.20 12.01
C GLN A 133 5.01 15.94 12.78
N THR A 134 3.74 15.54 12.68
CA THR A 134 3.24 14.29 13.26
C THR A 134 3.90 13.10 12.56
N PHE A 135 3.97 13.09 11.23
CA PHE A 135 4.66 12.02 10.50
C PHE A 135 6.12 11.86 10.97
N ASN A 136 6.87 12.97 11.03
CA ASN A 136 8.26 12.98 11.47
C ASN A 136 8.45 12.54 12.93
N ALA A 137 7.47 12.77 13.81
CA ALA A 137 7.54 12.37 15.21
C ALA A 137 7.26 10.87 15.43
N TYR A 138 6.33 10.30 14.67
CA TYR A 138 5.91 8.91 14.82
C TYR A 138 6.79 7.95 14.01
N PHE A 139 7.03 8.24 12.73
CA PHE A 139 7.71 7.37 11.77
C PHE A 139 9.24 7.57 11.74
N ARG A 140 9.88 7.57 12.92
CA ARG A 140 11.34 7.77 13.02
C ARG A 140 12.13 6.51 12.66
N ASN A 141 13.36 6.67 12.18
CA ASN A 141 14.29 5.58 11.88
C ASN A 141 13.74 4.57 10.85
N LEU A 142 13.13 5.08 9.77
CA LEU A 142 12.55 4.26 8.72
C LEU A 142 13.55 3.24 8.16
N TYR A 143 13.07 2.03 7.96
CA TYR A 143 13.80 0.96 7.29
C TYR A 143 12.91 0.30 6.24
N LEU A 144 13.21 0.54 4.97
CA LEU A 144 12.43 0.07 3.83
C LEU A 144 13.05 -1.22 3.30
N ARG A 145 12.32 -2.33 3.43
CA ARG A 145 12.69 -3.62 2.84
C ARG A 145 11.52 -4.60 2.97
N ASP A 146 11.06 -5.19 1.87
CA ASP A 146 9.92 -6.11 1.90
C ASP A 146 8.72 -5.45 2.62
N TRP A 147 7.89 -6.22 3.31
CA TRP A 147 6.84 -5.73 4.21
C TRP A 147 7.34 -5.30 5.60
N LYS A 148 8.59 -4.83 5.73
CA LYS A 148 9.01 -4.18 6.97
C LYS A 148 8.51 -2.74 6.99
N TYR A 149 7.64 -2.45 7.94
CA TYR A 149 7.10 -1.12 8.19
C TYR A 149 7.14 -0.78 9.69
N ASP A 150 7.08 0.51 10.02
CA ASP A 150 6.95 1.00 11.40
C ASP A 150 5.53 0.67 11.89
N SER A 151 5.42 0.12 13.09
CA SER A 151 4.14 -0.26 13.70
C SER A 151 3.08 0.85 13.67
N ASP A 152 3.49 2.11 13.65
CA ASP A 152 2.61 3.28 13.59
C ASP A 152 1.92 3.45 12.23
N LEU A 153 2.29 2.67 11.20
CA LEU A 153 1.53 2.61 9.94
C LEU A 153 0.22 1.83 10.10
N ARG A 154 0.23 0.81 10.98
CA ARG A 154 -0.86 -0.11 11.32
C ARG A 154 -1.73 -0.53 10.13
N LEU A 155 -1.43 -1.70 9.57
CA LEU A 155 -2.20 -2.25 8.45
C LEU A 155 -3.28 -3.23 8.92
N LYS A 156 -4.41 -3.23 8.21
CA LYS A 156 -5.53 -4.15 8.34
C LYS A 156 -5.60 -5.03 7.09
N MET A 157 -6.08 -6.26 7.27
CA MET A 157 -6.26 -7.23 6.19
C MET A 157 -7.69 -7.74 6.19
N THR A 158 -8.25 -7.93 5.00
CA THR A 158 -9.46 -8.71 4.77
C THR A 158 -9.23 -9.78 3.71
N HIS A 159 -10.03 -10.85 3.75
CA HIS A 159 -10.00 -11.97 2.82
C HIS A 159 -11.24 -11.94 1.92
N ASN A 160 -11.51 -10.79 1.31
CA ASN A 160 -12.58 -10.61 0.35
C ASN A 160 -12.20 -9.53 -0.68
N LYS A 161 -11.82 -9.94 -1.89
CA LYS A 161 -11.48 -9.01 -2.99
C LYS A 161 -12.63 -8.12 -3.42
N ASN A 162 -13.88 -8.49 -3.15
CA ASN A 162 -15.04 -7.67 -3.48
C ASN A 162 -15.18 -6.47 -2.52
N GLU A 163 -14.41 -6.46 -1.44
CA GLU A 163 -14.29 -5.34 -0.50
C GLU A 163 -12.97 -4.58 -0.68
N ALA A 164 -12.35 -4.70 -1.85
CA ALA A 164 -11.23 -3.86 -2.25
C ALA A 164 -11.75 -2.53 -2.82
N TYR A 165 -11.16 -1.44 -2.35
CA TYR A 165 -11.46 -0.08 -2.77
C TYR A 165 -10.17 0.61 -3.24
N PRO A 166 -10.27 1.66 -4.08
CA PRO A 166 -9.12 2.46 -4.45
C PRO A 166 -8.26 2.86 -3.24
N GLY A 167 -6.95 2.74 -3.41
CA GLY A 167 -5.94 2.90 -2.34
C GLY A 167 -5.63 1.62 -1.55
N ASP A 168 -6.38 0.52 -1.74
CA ASP A 168 -6.03 -0.76 -1.13
C ASP A 168 -4.91 -1.46 -1.90
N VAL A 169 -4.08 -2.21 -1.17
CA VAL A 169 -3.13 -3.16 -1.75
C VAL A 169 -3.87 -4.47 -2.03
N VAL A 170 -3.82 -4.95 -3.27
CA VAL A 170 -4.33 -6.26 -3.69
C VAL A 170 -3.21 -7.08 -4.31
N TYR A 171 -3.38 -8.40 -4.31
CA TYR A 171 -2.36 -9.32 -4.79
C TYR A 171 -2.85 -10.17 -5.97
N PHE A 172 -2.09 -10.16 -7.06
CA PHE A 172 -2.27 -11.09 -8.18
C PHE A 172 -1.34 -12.28 -7.99
N SER A 173 -1.90 -13.48 -7.86
CA SER A 173 -1.14 -14.72 -7.69
C SER A 173 -0.84 -15.36 -9.05
N ASN A 174 0.36 -15.90 -9.21
CA ASN A 174 0.78 -16.70 -10.36
C ASN A 174 1.24 -18.10 -9.87
N PRO A 175 0.30 -19.04 -9.73
CA PRO A 175 0.56 -20.32 -9.06
C PRO A 175 1.61 -21.17 -9.80
N ASP A 176 1.62 -21.11 -11.13
CA ASP A 176 2.49 -21.92 -11.99
C ASP A 176 3.70 -21.13 -12.53
N HIS A 177 4.14 -20.08 -11.82
CA HIS A 177 5.34 -19.33 -12.19
C HIS A 177 6.57 -20.24 -12.35
N ASP A 178 7.51 -19.87 -13.22
CA ASP A 178 8.78 -20.60 -13.36
C ASP A 178 9.57 -20.51 -12.04
N PRO A 179 9.90 -21.64 -11.37
CA PRO A 179 10.64 -21.64 -10.10
C PRO A 179 12.04 -20.99 -10.20
N LYS A 180 12.60 -20.85 -11.42
CA LYS A 180 13.86 -20.15 -11.65
C LYS A 180 13.73 -18.63 -11.55
N THR A 181 12.50 -18.11 -11.60
CA THR A 181 12.20 -16.68 -11.52
C THR A 181 11.11 -16.44 -10.45
N PRO A 182 11.42 -16.68 -9.16
CA PRO A 182 10.45 -16.62 -8.06
C PRO A 182 9.86 -15.23 -7.84
N GLU A 183 10.46 -14.17 -8.38
CA GLU A 183 9.89 -12.83 -8.42
C GLU A 183 8.57 -12.76 -9.20
N TRP A 184 8.29 -13.72 -10.09
CA TRP A 184 7.05 -13.79 -10.86
C TRP A 184 5.95 -14.67 -10.24
N GLN A 185 6.11 -15.10 -8.98
CA GLN A 185 5.07 -15.85 -8.26
C GLN A 185 3.77 -15.06 -8.04
N GLY A 186 3.81 -13.75 -8.27
CA GLY A 186 2.67 -12.85 -8.24
C GLY A 186 3.12 -11.40 -8.17
N GLU A 187 2.17 -10.49 -8.06
CA GLU A 187 2.43 -9.05 -8.00
C GLU A 187 1.59 -8.37 -6.92
N ASN A 188 2.24 -7.54 -6.11
CA ASN A 188 1.59 -6.64 -5.16
C ASN A 188 1.19 -5.36 -5.91
N THR A 189 -0.06 -4.94 -5.78
CA THR A 189 -0.58 -3.80 -6.56
C THR A 189 -1.43 -2.85 -5.73
N ILE A 190 -1.47 -1.58 -6.10
CA ILE A 190 -2.44 -0.61 -5.59
C ILE A 190 -3.63 -0.56 -6.55
N LEU A 191 -4.84 -0.75 -6.04
CA LEU A 191 -6.07 -0.51 -6.80
C LEU A 191 -6.26 1.01 -6.98
N LEU A 192 -6.36 1.48 -8.22
CA LEU A 192 -6.52 2.90 -8.54
C LEU A 192 -7.99 3.30 -8.75
N GLY A 193 -8.83 2.34 -9.13
CA GLY A 193 -10.22 2.57 -9.58
C GLY A 193 -10.43 2.03 -10.99
N ASP A 194 -11.68 1.81 -11.39
CA ASP A 194 -12.08 1.41 -12.76
C ASP A 194 -11.24 0.28 -13.37
N ASN A 195 -11.00 -0.79 -12.60
CA ASN A 195 -10.20 -1.95 -13.00
C ASN A 195 -8.72 -1.64 -13.32
N LEU A 196 -8.18 -0.52 -12.85
CA LEU A 196 -6.77 -0.14 -12.98
C LEU A 196 -5.98 -0.43 -11.71
N TYR A 197 -4.76 -0.94 -11.90
CA TYR A 197 -3.85 -1.37 -10.84
C TYR A 197 -2.44 -0.88 -11.14
N PHE A 198 -1.76 -0.34 -10.14
CA PHE A 198 -0.32 -0.07 -10.23
C PHE A 198 0.47 -1.26 -9.66
N GLY A 199 1.31 -1.90 -10.47
CA GLY A 199 2.30 -2.89 -10.02
C GLY A 199 3.73 -2.41 -10.30
N HIS A 200 4.60 -2.41 -9.31
CA HIS A 200 5.94 -1.82 -9.43
C HIS A 200 6.85 -2.67 -10.34
N GLY A 201 7.24 -2.10 -11.48
CA GLY A 201 7.98 -2.79 -12.54
C GLY A 201 7.12 -3.27 -13.71
N ILE A 202 5.80 -3.35 -13.53
CA ILE A 202 4.82 -3.62 -14.60
C ILE A 202 4.16 -2.30 -15.08
N GLY A 203 3.96 -1.36 -14.15
CA GLY A 203 3.29 -0.08 -14.33
C GLY A 203 1.79 -0.16 -14.09
N ILE A 204 1.07 0.88 -14.52
CA ILE A 204 -0.40 0.94 -14.42
C ILE A 204 -1.05 0.09 -15.51
N ARG A 205 -1.83 -0.92 -15.12
CA ARG A 205 -2.47 -1.88 -16.04
C ARG A 205 -3.88 -2.25 -15.58
N THR A 206 -4.67 -2.77 -16.50
CA THR A 206 -5.92 -3.46 -16.17
C THR A 206 -5.65 -4.80 -15.47
N SER A 207 -6.66 -5.38 -14.80
CA SER A 207 -6.53 -6.73 -14.23
C SER A 207 -6.18 -7.80 -15.29
N GLU A 208 -6.77 -7.70 -16.49
CA GLU A 208 -6.49 -8.61 -17.59
C GLU A 208 -5.03 -8.51 -18.06
N GLU A 209 -4.51 -7.30 -18.23
CA GLU A 209 -3.12 -7.08 -18.62
C GLU A 209 -2.11 -7.49 -17.54
N MET A 210 -2.48 -7.32 -16.27
CA MET A 210 -1.69 -7.80 -15.12
C MET A 210 -1.60 -9.34 -15.15
N ILE A 211 -2.75 -10.02 -15.27
CA ILE A 211 -2.83 -11.48 -15.38
C ILE A 211 -2.06 -11.97 -16.61
N ALA A 212 -2.22 -11.32 -17.77
CA ALA A 212 -1.50 -11.66 -18.97
C ALA A 212 0.02 -11.52 -18.79
N SER A 213 0.48 -10.52 -18.03
CA SER A 213 1.89 -10.30 -17.74
C SER A 213 2.50 -11.40 -16.88
N LEU A 214 1.77 -11.83 -15.85
CA LEU A 214 2.17 -12.97 -15.01
C LEU A 214 2.11 -14.30 -15.78
N ASN A 215 1.09 -14.51 -16.60
CA ASN A 215 0.92 -15.74 -17.38
C ASN A 215 2.07 -16.02 -18.37
N ARG A 216 2.75 -14.97 -18.86
CA ARG A 216 3.96 -15.08 -19.71
C ARG A 216 5.19 -15.60 -18.96
N LYS A 217 5.12 -15.73 -17.64
CA LYS A 217 6.22 -16.12 -16.74
C LYS A 217 5.96 -17.46 -16.05
N ARG A 218 5.02 -18.24 -16.58
CA ARG A 218 4.70 -19.59 -16.12
C ARG A 218 5.66 -20.62 -16.72
N ILE A 219 5.68 -21.80 -16.11
CA ILE A 219 6.33 -22.97 -16.68
C ILE A 219 5.75 -23.34 -18.07
N PRO A 220 6.55 -23.90 -19.01
CA PRO A 220 6.05 -24.32 -20.31
C PRO A 220 4.86 -25.28 -20.22
N GLY A 221 3.83 -25.05 -21.03
CA GLY A 221 2.64 -25.90 -21.08
C GLY A 221 1.62 -25.68 -19.96
N SER A 222 1.84 -24.74 -19.02
CA SER A 222 0.85 -24.43 -17.98
C SER A 222 -0.46 -23.87 -18.57
N VAL A 223 -1.57 -24.41 -18.08
CA VAL A 223 -2.94 -23.93 -18.36
C VAL A 223 -3.56 -23.20 -17.16
N THR A 224 -2.90 -23.17 -15.99
CA THR A 224 -3.40 -22.50 -14.78
C THR A 224 -3.12 -21.00 -14.85
N SER A 225 -4.16 -20.18 -15.02
CA SER A 225 -3.99 -18.72 -15.09
C SER A 225 -3.62 -18.11 -13.74
N ALA A 226 -2.84 -17.04 -13.78
CA ALA A 226 -2.77 -16.06 -12.71
C ALA A 226 -4.16 -15.45 -12.44
N TYR A 227 -4.37 -14.98 -11.21
CA TYR A 227 -5.66 -14.46 -10.75
C TYR A 227 -5.50 -13.47 -9.59
N ILE A 228 -6.47 -12.58 -9.40
CA ILE A 228 -6.53 -11.72 -8.21
C ILE A 228 -6.97 -12.53 -6.99
N SER A 229 -6.15 -12.52 -5.94
CA SER A 229 -6.43 -13.20 -4.68
C SER A 229 -7.45 -12.45 -3.84
N ASP A 230 -8.03 -13.11 -2.83
CA ASP A 230 -8.98 -12.48 -1.92
C ASP A 230 -8.31 -11.62 -0.84
N ILE A 231 -6.98 -11.54 -0.80
CA ILE A 231 -6.26 -10.78 0.21
C ILE A 231 -6.21 -9.31 -0.19
N VAL A 232 -6.77 -8.48 0.68
CA VAL A 232 -6.78 -7.02 0.56
C VAL A 232 -6.16 -6.43 1.81
N LEU A 233 -5.18 -5.55 1.65
CA LEU A 233 -4.45 -4.91 2.75
C LEU A 233 -4.60 -3.39 2.63
N TYR A 234 -4.85 -2.72 3.76
CA TYR A 234 -5.11 -1.29 3.79
C TYR A 234 -4.73 -0.67 5.14
N PRO A 235 -4.46 0.64 5.24
CA PRO A 235 -4.17 1.30 6.51
C PRO A 235 -5.35 1.27 7.48
N ASP A 236 -5.07 1.24 8.78
CA ASP A 236 -6.07 1.54 9.79
C ASP A 236 -6.36 3.04 9.82
N PHE A 237 -7.24 3.48 8.90
CA PHE A 237 -7.57 4.90 8.69
C PHE A 237 -7.97 5.61 9.98
N GLU A 238 -8.78 4.98 10.83
CA GLU A 238 -9.24 5.59 12.08
C GLU A 238 -8.10 5.75 13.10
N TYR A 239 -7.18 4.79 13.16
CA TYR A 239 -5.98 4.92 13.98
C TYR A 239 -5.09 6.06 13.50
N LEU A 240 -4.83 6.15 12.19
CA LEU A 240 -4.01 7.21 11.59
C LEU A 240 -4.66 8.60 11.74
N ARG A 241 -5.99 8.69 11.64
CA ARG A 241 -6.73 9.92 11.94
C ARG A 241 -6.52 10.35 13.38
N LYS A 242 -6.66 9.42 14.34
CA LYS A 242 -6.43 9.68 15.77
C LYS A 242 -4.98 10.10 16.04
N LEU A 243 -4.00 9.54 15.33
CA LEU A 243 -2.60 10.01 15.41
C LEU A 243 -2.48 11.48 15.00
N SER A 244 -3.16 11.90 13.93
CA SER A 244 -3.16 13.30 13.47
C SER A 244 -3.72 14.26 14.52
N THR A 245 -4.71 13.83 15.31
CA THR A 245 -5.38 14.67 16.32
C THR A 245 -4.70 14.72 17.69
N ARG A 246 -3.90 13.71 18.05
CA ARG A 246 -3.39 13.54 19.43
C ARG A 246 -2.10 14.31 19.74
N GLY A 247 -1.42 14.88 18.74
CA GLY A 247 -0.09 15.45 18.94
C GLY A 247 0.93 14.42 19.47
N ASN A 248 2.11 14.88 19.90
CA ASN A 248 3.31 14.07 20.22
C ASN A 248 3.21 13.10 21.44
N LEU A 249 2.01 12.69 21.87
CA LEU A 249 1.85 11.76 22.99
C LEU A 249 2.01 10.31 22.54
N LYS A 250 3.26 9.82 22.54
CA LYS A 250 3.54 8.39 22.34
C LYS A 250 3.02 7.56 23.51
N VAL A 251 2.15 6.60 23.23
CA VAL A 251 1.83 5.48 24.12
C VAL A 251 2.74 4.29 23.76
N ALA A 252 3.18 3.53 24.76
CA ALA A 252 4.09 2.39 24.58
C ALA A 252 3.54 1.33 23.60
N LYS A 253 4.42 0.81 22.74
CA LYS A 253 4.10 -0.08 21.61
C LYS A 253 3.91 -1.53 22.06
N PRO A 254 2.75 -2.17 21.79
CA PRO A 254 2.70 -3.62 21.66
C PRO A 254 3.41 -4.01 20.36
N TYR A 255 4.28 -5.01 20.42
CA TYR A 255 4.84 -5.66 19.24
C TYR A 255 3.69 -6.33 18.47
N ILE A 256 3.42 -5.90 17.24
CA ILE A 256 2.48 -6.57 16.35
C ILE A 256 3.33 -7.31 15.32
N ASP A 257 3.13 -8.63 15.23
CA ASP A 257 3.72 -9.45 14.18
C ASP A 257 3.45 -8.81 12.81
N SER A 258 4.51 -8.56 12.07
CA SER A 258 4.44 -7.99 10.72
C SER A 258 3.46 -8.80 9.87
N VAL A 259 2.44 -8.16 9.33
CA VAL A 259 1.56 -8.79 8.35
C VAL A 259 2.41 -9.11 7.12
N ILE A 260 2.71 -10.38 6.89
CA ILE A 260 3.47 -10.82 5.72
C ILE A 260 2.52 -10.91 4.54
N PHE A 261 2.66 -10.00 3.59
CA PHE A 261 1.85 -9.97 2.37
C PHE A 261 2.69 -10.43 1.17
N ALA A 262 2.78 -11.75 0.93
CA ALA A 262 3.51 -12.36 -0.20
C ALA A 262 4.97 -11.87 -0.42
N LYS A 263 5.97 -12.64 0.05
CA LYS A 263 7.40 -12.34 -0.11
C LYS A 263 8.01 -13.14 -1.24
N ILE A 264 8.89 -12.52 -2.03
CA ILE A 264 9.71 -13.20 -3.05
C ILE A 264 10.48 -14.37 -2.39
N GLY A 265 10.29 -15.59 -2.91
CA GLY A 265 11.11 -16.75 -2.56
C GLY A 265 10.70 -17.56 -1.32
N VAL A 266 9.43 -17.53 -0.88
CA VAL A 266 8.93 -18.45 0.16
C VAL A 266 7.72 -19.23 -0.29
N HIS A 267 7.81 -20.57 -0.19
CA HIS A 267 6.65 -21.43 -0.07
C HIS A 267 5.80 -20.95 1.12
N ARG A 268 4.53 -20.63 0.89
CA ARG A 268 3.57 -20.38 1.98
C ARG A 268 3.52 -21.62 2.88
N TYR A 269 4.00 -21.50 4.11
CA TYR A 269 3.53 -22.38 5.18
C TYR A 269 2.24 -21.78 5.73
N ILE A 270 1.11 -22.40 5.37
CA ILE A 270 -0.13 -22.23 6.12
C ILE A 270 0.12 -22.86 7.49
N LYS A 271 0.12 -22.05 8.55
CA LYS A 271 0.06 -22.60 9.90
C LYS A 271 -1.37 -23.08 10.10
N ASN A 272 -1.59 -24.38 9.94
CA ASN A 272 -2.79 -25.04 10.45
C ASN A 272 -2.66 -25.13 11.97
N GLY A 273 -3.63 -24.60 12.70
CA GLY A 273 -3.74 -24.69 14.16
C GLY A 273 -3.58 -23.36 14.86
#